data_AF-A0A8J8CE94-F1
#
_entry.id   AF-A0A8J8CE94-F1
#
_cell.length_a   1.000
_cell.length_b   1.000
_cell.length_c   1.000
_cell.angle_alpha   90.00
_cell.angle_beta   90.00
_cell.angle_gamma   90.00
#
_symmetry.space_group_name_H-M   'P 1'
#
loop_
_entity.id
_entity.type
_entity.pdbx_description
1 polymer ?
#
loop_
_entity_poly.entity_id
_entity_poly.type
_entity_poly.pdbx_seq_one_letter_code
_entity_poly.pdbx_strand_id
1 'polypeptide(L)'
;MLLTISIAEFSGITSLYFIVKYYELPTWIRSKMLSYSRLFILKDEKVILLNRVAPVIPFLGAFIATCRWPYAKSIFYNFIGGISKYLLIILLASFLLSVFSNQFEAEIITLFAVATIIGVSAYLSSRERKRLGAGTGF
;
A
#
# COMPACT_ATOMS: atom_id res chain seq x y z
N MET A 1 17.86 13.03 -0.17
CA MET A 1 17.04 12.05 0.59
C MET A 1 16.23 11.12 -0.29
N LEU A 2 15.46 11.62 -1.27
CA LEU A 2 14.67 10.73 -2.15
C LEU A 2 15.53 9.78 -3.01
N LEU A 3 16.64 10.29 -3.56
CA LEU A 3 17.59 9.48 -4.33
C LEU A 3 18.19 8.33 -3.50
N THR A 4 18.59 8.62 -2.26
CA THR A 4 19.16 7.60 -1.35
C THR A 4 18.12 6.54 -0.97
N ILE A 5 16.86 6.92 -0.74
CA ILE A 5 15.77 5.98 -0.45
C ILE A 5 15.53 5.06 -1.65
N SER A 6 15.45 5.63 -2.86
CA SER A 6 15.25 4.84 -4.08
C SER A 6 16.40 3.87 -4.32
N ILE A 7 17.65 4.31 -4.18
CA ILE A 7 18.83 3.44 -4.33
C ILE A 7 18.82 2.32 -3.30
N ALA A 8 18.49 2.62 -2.03
CA ALA A 8 18.39 1.62 -0.97
C ALA A 8 17.27 0.61 -1.25
N GLU A 9 16.10 1.06 -1.72
CA GLU A 9 14.99 0.19 -2.07
C GLU A 9 15.36 -0.75 -3.24
N PHE A 10 15.94 -0.20 -4.31
CA PHE A 10 16.43 -1.01 -5.43
C PHE A 10 17.51 -1.99 -4.99
N SER A 11 18.47 -1.55 -4.18
CA SER A 11 19.54 -2.41 -3.66
C SER A 11 18.97 -3.56 -2.82
N GLY A 12 18.01 -3.29 -1.94
CA GLY A 12 17.35 -4.31 -1.12
C GLY A 12 16.60 -5.35 -1.95
N ILE A 13 15.80 -4.90 -2.92
CA ILE A 13 15.06 -5.81 -3.81
C ILE A 13 16.02 -6.64 -4.66
N THR A 14 17.06 -6.01 -5.22
CA THR A 14 18.07 -6.66 -6.07
C THR A 14 18.86 -7.69 -5.28
N SER A 15 19.31 -7.34 -4.08
CA SER A 15 20.08 -8.22 -3.19
C SER A 15 19.28 -9.47 -2.85
N LEU A 16 18.03 -9.31 -2.42
CA LEU A 16 17.17 -10.43 -2.07
C LEU A 16 16.85 -11.32 -3.29
N TYR A 17 16.66 -10.71 -4.46
CA TYR A 17 16.48 -11.42 -5.71
C TYR A 17 17.72 -12.27 -6.06
N PHE A 18 18.92 -11.70 -5.94
CA PHE A 18 20.18 -12.42 -6.22
C PHE A 18 20.42 -13.55 -5.23
N ILE A 19 20.21 -13.32 -3.94
CA ILE A 19 20.36 -14.34 -2.89
C ILE A 19 19.46 -15.54 -3.21
N VAL A 20 18.18 -15.31 -3.47
CA VAL A 20 17.23 -16.39 -3.77
C VAL A 20 17.54 -17.08 -5.10
N LYS A 21 18.05 -16.34 -6.08
CA LYS A 21 18.43 -16.89 -7.39
C LYS A 21 19.70 -17.74 -7.31
N TYR A 22 20.66 -17.37 -6.48
CA TYR A 22 21.97 -18.04 -6.39
C TYR A 22 21.98 -19.19 -5.37
N TYR A 23 21.33 -19.02 -4.22
CA TYR A 23 21.36 -19.98 -3.12
C TYR A 23 20.20 -20.99 -3.10
N GLU A 24 19.40 -21.07 -4.17
CA GLU A 24 18.22 -21.95 -4.34
C GLU A 24 17.42 -22.22 -3.04
N LEU A 25 16.29 -21.54 -2.88
CA LEU A 25 15.44 -21.72 -1.69
C LEU A 25 15.08 -23.20 -1.45
N PRO A 26 15.19 -23.67 -0.19
CA PRO A 26 14.78 -25.03 0.14
C PRO A 26 13.29 -25.24 -0.19
N THR A 27 12.97 -26.45 -0.65
CA THR A 27 11.69 -26.79 -1.30
C THR A 27 10.46 -26.43 -0.46
N TRP A 28 10.56 -26.55 0.87
CA TRP A 28 9.47 -26.20 1.79
C TRP A 28 9.15 -24.69 1.81
N ILE A 29 10.17 -23.82 1.80
CA ILE A 29 9.98 -22.36 1.75
C ILE A 29 9.40 -21.97 0.39
N ARG A 30 9.98 -22.52 -0.68
CA ARG A 30 9.51 -22.30 -2.04
C ARG A 30 8.03 -22.67 -2.19
N SER A 31 7.65 -23.84 -1.66
CA SER A 31 6.26 -24.31 -1.69
C SER A 31 5.32 -23.39 -0.92
N LYS A 32 5.70 -22.93 0.28
CA LYS A 32 4.89 -21.97 1.05
C LYS A 32 4.74 -20.62 0.34
N MET A 33 5.81 -20.10 -0.24
CA MET A 33 5.77 -18.85 -1.02
C MET A 33 4.88 -18.98 -2.24
N LEU A 34 4.97 -20.09 -2.98
CA LEU A 34 4.09 -20.37 -4.12
C LEU A 34 2.64 -20.60 -3.68
N SER A 35 2.41 -21.20 -2.51
CA SER A 35 1.06 -21.33 -1.97
C SER A 35 0.46 -19.99 -1.60
N TYR A 36 1.26 -19.10 -1.00
CA TYR A 36 0.85 -17.74 -0.66
C TYR A 36 0.57 -16.91 -1.92
N SER A 37 1.38 -17.05 -2.97
CA SER A 37 1.13 -16.32 -4.23
C SER A 37 -0.17 -16.74 -4.93
N ARG A 38 -0.74 -17.91 -4.62
CA ARG A 38 -2.08 -18.28 -5.10
C ARG A 38 -3.20 -17.44 -4.50
N LEU A 39 -2.96 -16.79 -3.35
CA LEU A 39 -3.91 -15.85 -2.75
C LEU A 39 -3.89 -14.48 -3.44
N PHE A 40 -2.90 -14.22 -4.31
CA PHE A 40 -2.84 -12.97 -5.04
C PHE A 40 -3.95 -12.89 -6.09
N ILE A 41 -4.64 -11.75 -6.10
CA ILE A 41 -5.67 -11.41 -7.09
C ILE A 41 -5.07 -11.44 -8.51
N LEU A 42 -3.82 -10.98 -8.63
CA LEU A 42 -3.04 -10.98 -9.87
C LEU A 42 -1.86 -11.93 -9.71
N LYS A 43 -1.73 -12.90 -10.62
CA LYS A 43 -0.62 -13.87 -10.62
C LYS A 43 0.64 -13.36 -11.34
N ASP A 44 0.52 -12.19 -11.99
CA ASP A 44 1.57 -11.56 -12.78
C ASP A 44 2.32 -10.49 -11.98
N GLU A 45 3.41 -9.96 -12.54
CA GLU A 45 4.21 -8.86 -11.99
C GLU A 45 3.40 -7.57 -11.70
N LYS A 46 2.18 -7.46 -12.24
CA LYS A 46 1.25 -6.35 -11.94
C LYS A 46 0.83 -6.32 -10.46
N VAL A 47 0.92 -7.44 -9.74
CA VAL A 47 0.66 -7.46 -8.30
C VAL A 47 1.61 -6.55 -7.51
N ILE A 48 2.74 -6.17 -8.10
CA ILE A 48 3.70 -5.22 -7.53
C ILE A 48 3.10 -3.80 -7.46
N LEU A 49 2.24 -3.42 -8.42
CA LEU A 49 1.47 -2.18 -8.34
C LEU A 49 0.48 -2.24 -7.17
N LEU A 50 -0.17 -3.41 -6.98
CA LEU A 50 -1.07 -3.63 -5.85
C LEU A 50 -0.33 -3.49 -4.52
N ASN A 51 0.92 -3.96 -4.45
CA ASN A 51 1.80 -3.84 -3.28
C ASN A 51 2.00 -2.38 -2.81
N ARG A 52 1.79 -1.38 -3.69
CA ARG A 52 1.90 0.05 -3.34
C ARG A 52 0.63 0.62 -2.69
N VAL A 53 -0.52 0.02 -2.96
CA VAL A 53 -1.82 0.41 -2.39
C VAL A 53 -2.10 -0.42 -1.14
N ALA A 54 -1.95 -1.73 -1.23
CA ALA A 54 -2.11 -2.68 -0.15
C ALA A 54 -0.83 -3.54 -0.04
N PRO A 55 -0.18 -3.61 1.14
CA PRO A 55 1.06 -4.37 1.30
C PRO A 55 0.78 -5.88 1.27
N VAL A 56 0.71 -6.44 0.05
CA VAL A 56 0.38 -7.85 -0.21
C VAL A 56 1.62 -8.75 -0.27
N ILE A 57 2.77 -8.20 -0.67
CA ILE A 57 4.01 -8.96 -0.88
C ILE A 57 5.03 -8.55 0.20
N PRO A 58 5.38 -9.45 1.13
CA PRO A 58 6.33 -9.13 2.19
C PRO A 58 7.77 -8.97 1.67
N PHE A 59 8.24 -9.91 0.84
CA PHE A 59 9.62 -9.96 0.35
C PHE A 59 9.70 -9.92 -1.17
N LEU A 60 9.55 -8.72 -1.74
CA LEU A 60 9.40 -8.52 -3.19
C LEU A 60 10.47 -9.22 -4.03
N GLY A 61 11.76 -9.00 -3.72
CA GLY A 61 12.87 -9.60 -4.47
C GLY A 61 12.87 -11.14 -4.46
N ALA A 62 12.52 -11.74 -3.32
CA ALA A 62 12.42 -13.19 -3.18
C ALA A 62 11.23 -13.76 -3.97
N PHE A 63 10.09 -13.07 -3.98
CA PHE A 63 8.92 -13.47 -4.76
C PHE A 63 9.14 -13.33 -6.27
N ILE A 64 9.84 -12.29 -6.72
CA ILE A 64 10.22 -12.13 -8.13
C ILE A 64 11.05 -13.34 -8.60
N ALA A 65 12.05 -13.74 -7.83
CA ALA A 65 12.88 -14.90 -8.15
C ALA A 65 12.08 -16.22 -8.08
N THR A 66 11.26 -16.40 -7.04
CA THR A 66 10.51 -17.65 -6.80
C THR A 66 9.39 -17.89 -7.80
N CYS A 67 8.62 -16.84 -8.12
CA CYS A 67 7.52 -16.88 -9.09
C CYS A 67 8.01 -16.73 -10.54
N ARG A 68 9.32 -16.60 -10.76
CA ARG A 68 9.96 -16.41 -12.07
C ARG A 68 9.40 -15.21 -12.84
N TRP A 69 9.08 -14.13 -12.14
CA TRP A 69 8.63 -12.90 -12.79
C TRP A 69 9.80 -12.20 -13.47
N PRO A 70 9.56 -11.54 -14.63
CA PRO A 70 10.60 -10.76 -15.30
C PRO A 70 11.07 -9.60 -14.42
N TYR A 71 12.34 -9.64 -14.02
CA TYR A 71 12.94 -8.66 -13.11
C TYR A 71 12.79 -7.22 -13.60
N ALA A 72 13.10 -6.96 -14.88
CA ALA A 72 13.01 -5.63 -15.48
C ALA A 72 11.59 -5.04 -15.38
N LYS A 73 10.56 -5.84 -15.69
CA LYS A 73 9.17 -5.40 -15.56
C LYS A 73 8.78 -5.19 -14.10
N SER A 74 9.26 -6.05 -13.20
CA SER A 74 8.95 -5.97 -11.77
C SER A 74 9.46 -4.67 -11.14
N ILE A 75 10.70 -4.30 -11.46
CA ILE A 75 11.32 -3.03 -11.08
C ILE A 75 10.57 -1.85 -11.71
N PHE A 76 10.20 -1.95 -12.98
CA PHE A 76 9.44 -0.91 -13.67
C PHE A 76 8.08 -0.65 -13.02
N TYR A 77 7.32 -1.70 -12.70
CA TYR A 77 6.05 -1.59 -11.99
C TYR A 77 6.24 -1.02 -10.57
N ASN A 78 7.30 -1.42 -9.86
CA ASN A 78 7.62 -0.89 -8.54
C ASN A 78 7.92 0.62 -8.59
N PHE A 79 8.63 1.06 -9.64
CA PHE A 79 9.00 2.45 -9.87
C PHE A 79 7.79 3.29 -10.27
N ILE A 80 6.98 2.82 -11.22
CA ILE A 80 5.73 3.49 -11.62
C ILE A 80 4.80 3.64 -10.42
N GLY A 81 4.57 2.56 -9.67
CA GLY A 81 3.69 2.63 -8.50
C GLY A 81 4.21 3.59 -7.42
N GLY A 82 5.53 3.70 -7.27
CA GLY A 82 6.16 4.70 -6.42
C GLY A 82 5.91 6.13 -6.92
N ILE A 83 6.26 6.42 -8.18
CA ILE A 83 6.05 7.74 -8.80
C ILE A 83 4.59 8.16 -8.70
N SER A 84 3.65 7.30 -9.13
CA SER A 84 2.23 7.62 -9.12
C SER A 84 1.74 7.97 -7.72
N LYS A 85 2.18 7.24 -6.68
CA LYS A 85 1.81 7.51 -5.30
C LYS A 85 2.35 8.85 -4.81
N TYR A 86 3.63 9.14 -5.05
CA TYR A 86 4.22 10.41 -4.62
C TYR A 86 3.69 11.60 -5.41
N LEU A 87 3.42 11.43 -6.72
CA LEU A 87 2.81 12.46 -7.55
C LEU A 87 1.40 12.82 -7.03
N LEU A 88 0.59 11.81 -6.69
CA LEU A 88 -0.74 12.03 -6.10
C LEU A 88 -0.65 12.75 -4.75
N ILE A 89 0.29 12.36 -3.89
CA ILE A 89 0.49 13.02 -2.60
C ILE A 89 0.89 14.50 -2.81
N ILE A 90 1.80 14.78 -3.74
CA ILE A 90 2.24 16.14 -4.04
C ILE A 90 1.10 16.97 -4.61
N LEU A 91 0.34 16.44 -5.57
CA LEU A 91 -0.82 17.15 -6.15
C LEU A 91 -1.88 17.43 -5.10
N LEU A 92 -2.19 16.46 -4.24
CA LEU A 92 -3.13 16.64 -3.14
C LEU A 92 -2.61 17.68 -2.15
N ALA A 93 -1.33 17.62 -1.78
CA ALA A 93 -0.71 18.58 -0.87
C ALA A 93 -0.70 19.99 -1.46
N SER A 94 -0.40 20.15 -2.75
CA SER A 94 -0.45 21.44 -3.45
C SER A 94 -1.87 21.98 -3.57
N PHE A 95 -2.85 21.11 -3.84
CA PHE A 95 -4.26 21.47 -3.86
C PHE A 95 -4.72 21.96 -2.47
N LEU A 96 -4.42 21.19 -1.42
CA LEU A 96 -4.70 21.59 -0.04
C LEU A 96 -3.97 22.90 0.30
N LEU A 97 -2.70 23.07 -0.05
CA LEU A 97 -2.00 24.31 0.24
C LEU A 97 -2.64 25.51 -0.47
N SER A 98 -3.07 25.36 -1.73
CA SER A 98 -3.75 26.41 -2.48
C SER A 98 -5.11 26.77 -1.89
N VAL A 99 -5.89 25.77 -1.45
CA VAL A 99 -7.23 25.97 -0.87
C VAL A 99 -7.13 26.57 0.53
N PHE A 100 -6.14 26.15 1.33
CA PHE A 100 -5.97 26.55 2.73
C PHE A 100 -4.99 27.73 2.92
N SER A 101 -4.47 28.31 1.83
CA SER A 101 -3.55 29.47 1.85
C SER A 101 -4.17 30.70 2.53
N ASN A 102 -5.49 30.88 2.41
CA ASN A 102 -6.22 31.92 3.13
C ASN A 102 -6.56 31.41 4.54
N GLN A 103 -6.03 32.06 5.58
CA GLN A 103 -6.24 31.67 6.99
C GLN A 103 -7.73 31.52 7.37
N PHE A 104 -8.60 32.32 6.75
CA PHE A 104 -10.05 32.29 6.99
C PHE A 104 -10.75 31.06 6.39
N GLU A 105 -10.30 30.59 5.23
CA GLU A 105 -10.82 29.38 4.57
C GLU A 105 -10.40 28.12 5.33
N ALA A 106 -9.15 28.10 5.84
CA ALA A 106 -8.59 26.96 6.55
C ALA A 106 -9.34 26.64 7.86
N GLU A 107 -9.74 27.65 8.62
CA GLU A 107 -10.49 27.48 9.86
C GLU A 107 -11.89 26.89 9.61
N ILE A 108 -12.61 27.44 8.63
CA ILE A 108 -13.97 26.98 8.25
C ILE A 108 -13.92 25.52 7.75
N ILE A 109 -12.95 25.17 6.91
CA ILE A 109 -12.81 23.80 6.40
C ILE A 109 -12.43 22.83 7.52
N THR A 110 -11.58 23.25 8.46
CA THR A 110 -11.21 22.41 9.60
C THR A 110 -12.39 22.19 10.54
N LEU A 111 -13.18 23.22 10.84
CA LEU A 111 -14.41 23.11 11.61
C LEU A 111 -15.43 22.18 10.93
N PHE A 112 -15.58 22.31 9.61
CA PHE A 112 -16.48 21.45 8.84
C PHE A 112 -16.01 19.99 8.81
N ALA A 113 -14.70 19.76 8.66
CA ALA A 113 -14.10 18.43 8.70
C ALA A 113 -14.32 17.77 10.08
N VAL A 114 -14.08 18.50 11.17
CA VAL A 114 -14.31 18.01 12.54
C VAL A 114 -15.80 17.72 12.76
N ALA A 115 -16.69 18.63 12.37
CA ALA A 115 -18.14 18.42 12.49
C ALA A 115 -18.61 17.19 11.69
N THR A 116 -18.08 16.99 10.48
CA THR A 116 -18.37 15.84 9.63
C THR A 116 -17.87 14.55 10.26
N ILE A 117 -16.63 14.52 10.79
CA ILE A 117 -16.07 13.36 11.47
C ILE A 117 -16.93 13.00 12.69
N ILE A 118 -17.26 13.99 13.53
CA ILE A 118 -18.13 13.78 14.70
C ILE A 118 -19.49 13.23 14.27
N GLY A 119 -20.11 13.81 13.23
CA GLY A 119 -21.40 13.37 12.70
C GLY A 119 -21.37 11.94 12.19
N VAL A 120 -20.36 11.57 11.39
CA VAL A 120 -20.18 10.21 10.87
C VAL A 120 -19.89 9.23 12.00
N SER A 121 -19.00 9.57 12.94
CA SER A 121 -18.71 8.75 14.11
C SER A 121 -19.94 8.53 14.99
N ALA A 122 -20.76 9.56 15.21
CA ALA A 122 -22.00 9.46 15.96
C ALA A 122 -23.05 8.62 15.23
N TYR A 123 -23.16 8.77 13.90
CA TYR A 123 -24.07 7.97 13.07
C TYR A 123 -23.68 6.49 13.06
N LEU A 124 -22.39 6.19 12.85
CA LEU A 124 -21.87 4.83 12.90
C LEU A 124 -22.04 4.21 14.28
N SER A 125 -21.69 4.95 15.35
CA SER A 125 -21.88 4.48 16.73
C SER A 125 -23.36 4.23 17.06
N SER A 126 -24.27 5.08 16.59
CA SER A 126 -25.71 4.86 16.78
C SER A 126 -26.22 3.64 16.02
N ARG A 127 -25.71 3.38 14.81
CA ARG A 127 -26.05 2.19 14.01
C ARG A 127 -25.50 0.91 14.65
N GLU A 128 -24.31 0.98 15.22
CA GLU A 128 -23.67 -0.13 15.93
C GLU A 128 -24.37 -0.43 17.26
N ARG A 129 -24.76 0.59 18.03
CA ARG A 129 -25.61 0.44 19.23
C ARG A 129 -26.98 -0.16 18.91
N LYS A 130 -27.61 0.23 17.80
CA LYS A 130 -28.88 -0.40 17.34
C LYS A 130 -28.69 -1.86 16.92
N ARG A 131 -27.52 -2.24 16.39
CA ARG A 131 -27.18 -3.64 16.08
C ARG A 131 -26.90 -4.47 17.34
N LEU A 132 -26.23 -3.90 18.34
CA LEU A 132 -25.92 -4.58 19.60
C LEU A 132 -27.13 -4.64 20.56
N GLY A 133 -28.00 -3.62 20.55
CA GLY A 133 -29.26 -3.60 21.29
C GLY A 133 -30.36 -4.49 20.69
N ALA A 134 -30.25 -4.87 19.41
CA ALA A 134 -31.13 -5.87 18.79
C ALA A 134 -30.66 -7.33 19.07
N GLY A 135 -29.51 -7.52 19.70
CA GLY A 135 -28.94 -8.82 20.06
C GLY A 135 -29.00 -9.16 21.56
N THR A 136 -29.64 -8.32 22.38
CA THR A 136 -29.86 -8.56 23.82
C THR A 136 -31.35 -8.53 24.12
N GLY A 137 -32.06 -9.47 23.50
CA GLY A 137 -33.39 -9.94 23.92
C GLY A 137 -33.29 -11.42 24.23
N PHE A 138 -32.64 -11.74 25.35
CA PHE A 138 -32.80 -13.02 26.06
C PHE A 138 -33.39 -12.68 27.43
#